data_AF-A0A2E9VVA4-F1
#
_entry.id   AF-A0A2E9VVA4-F1
#
_cell.length_a   1.000
_cell.length_b   1.000
_cell.length_c   1.000
_cell.angle_alpha   90.00
_cell.angle_beta   90.00
_cell.angle_gamma   90.00
#
_symmetry.space_group_name_H-M   'P 1'
#
loop_
_entity.id
_entity.type
_entity.pdbx_description
1 polymer ?
#
loop_
_entity_poly.entity_id
_entity_poly.type
_entity_poly.pdbx_seq_one_letter_code
_entity_poly.pdbx_strand_id
1 'polypeptide(L)'
;MFQKVSDSNFVQGEHSALSFWSSRDVFAKLRKKNANKAKWSFLDGPITANNPMGVHHAWGRTYKDAFQRYFAMTGHELRYQNGFDCQGLWVEVEVEKELGLGTKNAIHEFGIDKFVNQCKRRVLKFAARQTEQSQRLGYWMEWDEPAELRKLSAAVGSSEEIEYTNARGEKVKDVPHQIVAKLGNPDWGGSYFTFSTENNETIWTFLKKCFDRKKIYRGHDVMPWSGRSGSAYSQMEIADGRKLAVHRSLFVRFPLLDRENENLLIWTTTPWTLTSNVAAAVNPELDYAKIQSKRDGQIYYFAKENLNYKRLEKESKEGFGRPEWSWPDGVPKLKTLAQIFKEKGGFEELGTIKGAEMVGWKYQGPFDELPAQSQKGGYPFDERVREKTAVECH
;
A
#
# COMPACT_ATOMS: atom_id res chain seq x y z
N MET A 1 -0.68 57.34 15.61
CA MET A 1 0.78 57.27 15.42
C MET A 1 1.16 55.81 15.27
N PHE A 2 1.85 55.42 14.19
CA PHE A 2 2.24 54.01 13.97
C PHE A 2 3.44 53.64 14.85
N GLN A 3 3.55 52.35 15.21
CA GLN A 3 4.73 51.84 15.91
C GLN A 3 5.94 51.85 14.97
N LYS A 4 7.12 52.19 15.51
CA LYS A 4 8.38 52.18 14.77
C LYS A 4 8.75 50.73 14.40
N VAL A 5 9.03 50.48 13.13
CA VAL A 5 9.45 49.18 12.62
C VAL A 5 10.94 48.95 12.97
N SER A 6 11.26 47.81 13.57
CA SER A 6 12.62 47.29 13.77
C SER A 6 12.94 46.20 12.73
N ASP A 7 14.16 45.67 12.76
CA ASP A 7 14.53 44.50 11.95
C ASP A 7 13.55 43.34 12.13
N SER A 8 13.25 42.64 11.03
CA SER A 8 12.19 41.65 10.98
C SER A 8 12.55 40.37 11.74
N ASN A 9 11.88 40.14 12.88
CA ASN A 9 11.87 38.84 13.58
C ASN A 9 10.54 38.12 13.31
N PHE A 10 10.46 37.38 12.21
CA PHE A 10 9.23 36.70 11.80
C PHE A 10 8.76 35.64 12.79
N VAL A 11 9.69 34.88 13.41
CA VAL A 11 9.33 33.84 14.38
C VAL A 11 8.60 34.45 15.59
N GLN A 12 9.15 35.52 16.17
CA GLN A 12 8.51 36.22 17.28
C GLN A 12 7.18 36.87 16.85
N GLY A 13 7.13 37.42 15.63
CA GLY A 13 5.91 37.97 15.05
C GLY A 13 4.79 36.94 14.91
N GLU A 14 5.11 35.74 14.42
CA GLU A 14 4.17 34.62 14.31
C GLU A 14 3.65 34.18 15.68
N HIS A 15 4.52 34.02 16.68
CA HIS A 15 4.09 33.70 18.05
C HIS A 15 3.18 34.77 18.64
N SER A 16 3.47 36.04 18.36
CA SER A 16 2.63 37.16 18.77
C SER A 16 1.25 37.12 18.08
N ALA A 17 1.20 36.80 16.79
CA ALA A 17 -0.03 36.66 16.03
C ALA A 17 -0.91 35.49 16.53
N LEU A 18 -0.29 34.33 16.79
CA LEU A 18 -0.99 33.17 17.36
C LEU A 18 -1.57 33.49 18.75
N SER A 19 -0.78 34.16 19.59
CA SER A 19 -1.22 34.60 20.93
C SER A 19 -2.36 35.60 20.85
N PHE A 20 -2.30 36.53 19.88
CA PHE A 20 -3.37 37.48 19.62
C PHE A 20 -4.67 36.78 19.17
N TRP A 21 -4.59 35.79 18.28
CA TRP A 21 -5.78 35.06 17.85
C TRP A 21 -6.43 34.26 18.98
N SER A 22 -5.61 33.58 19.78
CA SER A 22 -6.05 32.75 20.91
C SER A 22 -6.67 33.60 22.03
N SER A 23 -5.95 34.61 22.54
CA SER A 23 -6.42 35.45 23.66
C SER A 23 -7.69 36.27 23.37
N ARG A 24 -8.08 36.39 22.11
CA ARG A 24 -9.26 37.14 21.67
C ARG A 24 -10.32 36.28 20.99
N ASP A 25 -10.18 34.95 21.00
CA ASP A 25 -11.12 34.03 20.35
C ASP A 25 -11.42 34.39 18.89
N VAL A 26 -10.41 34.83 18.13
CA VAL A 26 -10.60 35.38 16.78
C VAL A 26 -11.27 34.36 15.86
N PHE A 27 -10.85 33.09 15.95
CA PHE A 27 -11.42 32.02 15.14
C PHE A 27 -12.89 31.73 15.51
N ALA A 28 -13.23 31.69 16.79
CA ALA A 28 -14.63 31.50 17.21
C ALA A 28 -15.52 32.67 16.78
N LYS A 29 -15.01 33.91 16.86
CA LYS A 29 -15.70 35.10 16.35
C LYS A 29 -15.93 35.05 14.84
N LEU A 30 -14.96 34.55 14.07
CA LEU A 30 -15.13 34.31 12.63
C LEU A 30 -16.24 33.29 12.35
N ARG A 31 -16.20 32.13 13.01
CA ARG A 31 -17.24 31.08 12.87
C ARG A 31 -18.62 31.66 13.18
N LYS A 32 -18.75 32.38 14.30
CA LYS A 32 -20.01 33.05 14.68
C LYS A 32 -20.46 34.09 13.67
N LYS A 33 -19.55 34.91 13.12
CA LYS A 33 -19.86 35.92 12.09
C LYS A 33 -20.45 35.29 10.83
N ASN A 34 -20.05 34.06 10.50
CA ASN A 34 -20.45 33.38 9.27
C ASN A 34 -21.50 32.28 9.48
N ALA A 35 -21.94 32.03 10.71
CA ALA A 35 -23.01 31.07 10.99
C ALA A 35 -24.30 31.43 10.23
N ASN A 36 -24.99 30.41 9.71
CA ASN A 36 -26.24 30.51 8.95
C ASN A 36 -26.13 31.26 7.61
N LYS A 37 -24.93 31.37 7.04
CA LYS A 37 -24.70 31.92 5.69
C LYS A 37 -24.61 30.80 4.65
N ALA A 38 -24.37 31.17 3.40
CA ALA A 38 -24.15 30.21 2.32
C ALA A 38 -23.01 29.24 2.69
N LYS A 39 -23.29 27.94 2.62
CA LYS A 39 -22.31 26.91 3.00
C LYS A 39 -21.29 26.72 1.89
N TRP A 40 -20.03 26.61 2.28
CA TRP A 40 -18.97 26.07 1.44
C TRP A 40 -18.44 24.78 2.08
N SER A 41 -18.55 23.68 1.33
CA SER A 41 -18.18 22.37 1.84
C SER A 41 -16.71 22.08 1.56
N PHE A 42 -15.98 21.75 2.62
CA PHE A 42 -14.62 21.24 2.55
C PHE A 42 -14.49 20.01 3.44
N LEU A 43 -13.81 18.99 2.91
CA LEU A 43 -13.55 17.75 3.62
C LEU A 43 -12.03 17.61 3.72
N ASP A 44 -11.52 17.65 4.94
CA ASP A 44 -10.09 17.47 5.16
C ASP A 44 -9.75 15.98 5.09
N GLY A 45 -8.89 15.62 4.11
CA GLY A 45 -8.33 14.28 4.02
C GLY A 45 -7.51 13.98 5.29
N PRO A 46 -7.80 12.87 5.99
CA PRO A 46 -7.20 12.60 7.29
C PRO A 46 -5.71 12.30 7.14
N ILE A 47 -4.91 12.73 8.12
CA ILE A 47 -3.49 12.37 8.18
C ILE A 47 -3.34 11.15 9.09
N THR A 48 -2.54 10.17 8.68
CA THR A 48 -2.22 9.03 9.53
C THR A 48 -1.46 9.51 10.77
N ALA A 49 -2.03 9.26 11.94
CA ALA A 49 -1.50 9.70 13.23
C ALA A 49 -0.40 8.74 13.74
N ASN A 50 0.62 8.46 12.94
CA ASN A 50 1.68 7.52 13.31
C ASN A 50 3.05 8.18 13.55
N ASN A 51 3.29 9.40 13.06
CA ASN A 51 4.57 10.10 13.15
C ASN A 51 4.37 11.63 13.19
N PRO A 52 5.38 12.44 13.54
CA PRO A 52 5.30 13.89 13.41
C PRO A 52 5.10 14.32 11.96
N MET A 53 4.50 15.49 11.74
CA MET A 53 4.34 16.04 10.39
C MET A 53 5.69 16.36 9.74
N GLY A 54 5.96 15.78 8.58
CA GLY A 54 6.97 16.24 7.63
C GLY A 54 6.54 17.46 6.79
N VAL A 55 7.49 18.07 6.06
CA VAL A 55 7.30 19.31 5.27
C VAL A 55 6.17 19.20 4.24
N HIS A 56 5.99 18.03 3.63
CA HIS A 56 4.92 17.78 2.66
C HIS A 56 3.51 17.97 3.26
N HIS A 57 3.32 17.67 4.55
CA HIS A 57 2.06 17.94 5.23
C HIS A 57 1.82 19.45 5.41
N ALA A 58 2.87 20.21 5.73
CA ALA A 58 2.78 21.65 5.87
C ALA A 58 2.32 22.28 4.55
N TRP A 59 2.88 21.83 3.42
CA TRP A 59 2.45 22.29 2.09
C TRP A 59 0.96 22.03 1.84
N GLY A 60 0.50 20.79 2.03
CA GLY A 60 -0.91 20.44 1.83
C GLY A 60 -1.86 21.23 2.74
N ARG A 61 -1.52 21.40 4.02
CA ARG A 61 -2.32 22.17 4.99
C ARG A 61 -2.35 23.66 4.66
N THR A 62 -1.26 24.25 4.18
CA THR A 62 -1.23 25.67 3.76
C THR A 62 -2.22 25.96 2.64
N TYR A 63 -2.31 25.10 1.62
CA TYR A 63 -3.32 25.30 0.57
C TYR A 63 -4.74 25.18 1.11
N LYS A 64 -5.00 24.17 1.93
CA LYS A 64 -6.32 23.94 2.54
C LYS A 64 -6.75 25.15 3.39
N ASP A 65 -5.85 25.71 4.18
CA ASP A 65 -6.11 26.90 5.00
C ASP A 65 -6.36 28.14 4.13
N ALA A 66 -5.57 28.35 3.07
CA ALA A 66 -5.72 29.50 2.19
C ALA A 66 -7.12 29.56 1.55
N PHE A 67 -7.63 28.43 1.04
CA PHE A 67 -8.98 28.35 0.50
C PHE A 67 -10.05 28.54 1.58
N GLN A 68 -9.89 27.92 2.75
CA GLN A 68 -10.84 28.10 3.85
C GLN A 68 -10.92 29.57 4.31
N ARG A 69 -9.78 30.25 4.41
CA ARG A 69 -9.72 31.69 4.73
C ARG A 69 -10.40 32.53 3.65
N TYR A 70 -10.12 32.25 2.37
CA TYR A 70 -10.74 32.94 1.25
C TYR A 70 -12.28 32.85 1.32
N PHE A 71 -12.83 31.65 1.45
CA PHE A 71 -14.29 31.46 1.52
C PHE A 71 -14.89 32.02 2.81
N ALA A 72 -14.18 31.96 3.94
CA ALA A 72 -14.62 32.61 5.16
C ALA A 72 -14.67 34.14 5.01
N MET A 73 -13.70 34.75 4.31
CA MET A 73 -13.67 36.18 4.04
C MET A 73 -14.79 36.64 3.10
N THR A 74 -15.21 35.78 2.17
CA THR A 74 -16.38 36.04 1.29
C THR A 74 -17.73 35.76 1.98
N GLY A 75 -17.71 35.41 3.28
CA GLY A 75 -18.91 35.28 4.10
C GLY A 75 -19.57 33.91 4.04
N HIS A 76 -18.85 32.85 3.68
CA HIS A 76 -19.39 31.50 3.71
C HIS A 76 -19.31 30.88 5.11
N GLU A 77 -20.26 29.99 5.41
CA GLU A 77 -20.19 29.05 6.52
C GLU A 77 -19.38 27.82 6.07
N LEU A 78 -18.38 27.41 6.87
CA LEU A 78 -17.50 26.29 6.57
C LEU A 78 -17.54 25.26 7.71
N ARG A 79 -17.26 24.00 7.37
CA ARG A 79 -16.97 22.94 8.35
C ARG A 79 -15.47 22.92 8.64
N TYR A 80 -15.09 23.29 9.86
CA TYR A 80 -13.70 23.34 10.31
C TYR A 80 -13.31 22.08 11.08
N GLN A 81 -13.31 20.93 10.40
CA GLN A 81 -12.97 19.66 11.05
C GLN A 81 -11.79 18.97 10.36
N ASN A 82 -10.70 18.77 11.11
CA ASN A 82 -9.56 17.94 10.73
C ASN A 82 -9.87 16.45 10.97
N GLY A 83 -9.15 15.58 10.28
CA GLY A 83 -9.22 14.13 10.48
C GLY A 83 -7.89 13.49 10.86
N PHE A 84 -7.96 12.46 11.70
CA PHE A 84 -6.86 11.52 11.92
C PHE A 84 -7.23 10.13 11.43
N ASP A 85 -6.35 9.58 10.61
CA ASP A 85 -6.38 8.18 10.21
C ASP A 85 -5.62 7.37 11.28
N CYS A 86 -6.31 6.42 11.89
CA CYS A 86 -5.98 5.81 13.16
C CYS A 86 -5.82 4.28 13.05
N GLN A 87 -6.08 3.72 11.88
CA GLN A 87 -6.16 2.27 11.65
C GLN A 87 -5.21 1.85 10.53
N GLY A 88 -4.98 0.55 10.42
CA GLY A 88 -4.22 -0.04 9.31
C GLY A 88 -2.72 -0.13 9.53
N LEU A 89 -2.06 -0.65 8.50
CA LEU A 89 -0.69 -1.20 8.57
C LEU A 89 0.37 -0.16 8.98
N TRP A 90 0.18 1.11 8.59
CA TRP A 90 1.11 2.19 8.90
C TRP A 90 1.24 2.50 10.40
N VAL A 91 0.20 2.20 11.19
CA VAL A 91 0.24 2.32 12.65
C VAL A 91 0.78 1.02 13.24
N GLU A 92 0.24 -0.12 12.80
CA GLU A 92 0.56 -1.45 13.35
C GLU A 92 2.04 -1.78 13.20
N VAL A 93 2.65 -1.52 12.03
CA VAL A 93 4.08 -1.80 11.79
C VAL A 93 5.00 -0.98 12.68
N GLU A 94 4.63 0.25 13.01
CA GLU A 94 5.45 1.07 13.91
C GLU A 94 5.36 0.59 15.36
N VAL A 95 4.17 0.14 15.79
CA VAL A 95 4.00 -0.48 17.11
C VAL A 95 4.71 -1.84 17.19
N GLU A 96 4.63 -2.66 16.14
CA GLU A 96 5.41 -3.90 16.02
C GLU A 96 6.91 -3.64 16.21
N LYS A 97 7.46 -2.60 15.53
CA LYS A 97 8.87 -2.22 15.68
C LYS A 97 9.20 -1.76 17.10
N GLU A 98 8.35 -0.93 17.72
CA GLU A 98 8.55 -0.45 19.09
C GLU A 98 8.52 -1.57 20.13
N LEU A 99 7.68 -2.59 19.90
CA LEU A 99 7.55 -3.76 20.78
C LEU A 99 8.49 -4.92 20.41
N GLY A 100 9.23 -4.82 19.29
CA GLY A 100 10.09 -5.90 18.80
C GLY A 100 9.32 -7.15 18.31
N LEU A 101 8.06 -6.99 17.88
CA LEU A 101 7.22 -8.09 17.40
C LEU A 101 7.52 -8.36 15.92
N GLY A 102 8.17 -9.50 15.63
CA GLY A 102 8.62 -9.85 14.27
C GLY A 102 7.65 -10.71 13.45
N THR A 103 6.61 -11.28 14.08
CA THR A 103 5.67 -12.20 13.43
C THR A 103 4.23 -11.99 13.93
N LYS A 104 3.24 -12.44 13.14
CA LYS A 104 1.83 -12.38 13.55
C LYS A 104 1.55 -13.22 14.81
N ASN A 105 2.26 -14.34 14.98
CA ASN A 105 2.13 -15.18 16.17
C ASN A 105 2.61 -14.42 17.42
N ALA A 106 3.68 -13.62 17.31
CA ALA A 106 4.14 -12.80 18.42
C ALA A 106 3.10 -11.76 18.87
N ILE A 107 2.31 -11.21 17.94
CA ILE A 107 1.18 -10.32 18.28
C ILE A 107 0.08 -11.08 19.02
N HIS A 108 -0.26 -12.28 18.55
CA HIS A 108 -1.25 -13.12 19.21
C HIS A 108 -0.81 -13.51 20.64
N GLU A 109 0.45 -13.92 20.81
CA GLU A 109 1.06 -14.24 22.10
C GLU A 109 1.14 -13.02 23.04
N PHE A 110 1.42 -11.84 22.50
CA PHE A 110 1.40 -10.58 23.26
C PHE A 110 -0.02 -10.24 23.78
N GLY A 111 -1.04 -10.59 23.00
CA GLY A 111 -2.45 -10.28 23.25
C GLY A 111 -2.96 -9.20 22.31
N ILE A 112 -4.00 -9.54 21.53
CA ILE A 112 -4.59 -8.65 20.51
C ILE A 112 -5.12 -7.37 21.14
N ASP A 113 -5.79 -7.46 22.29
CA ASP A 113 -6.31 -6.34 23.05
C ASP A 113 -5.21 -5.38 23.49
N LYS A 114 -4.10 -5.92 24.02
CA LYS A 114 -2.92 -5.14 24.43
C LYS A 114 -2.26 -4.48 23.23
N PHE A 115 -2.13 -5.19 22.11
CA PHE A 115 -1.57 -4.65 20.87
C PHE A 115 -2.42 -3.49 20.33
N VAL A 116 -3.74 -3.68 20.23
CA VAL A 116 -4.69 -2.63 19.82
C VAL A 116 -4.61 -1.42 20.73
N ASN A 117 -4.47 -1.63 22.05
CA ASN A 117 -4.27 -0.53 22.99
C ASN A 117 -2.98 0.23 22.68
N GLN A 118 -1.85 -0.43 22.40
CA GLN A 118 -0.62 0.26 22.00
C GLN A 118 -0.77 1.06 20.70
N CYS A 119 -1.50 0.54 19.71
CA CYS A 119 -1.85 1.28 18.49
C CYS A 119 -2.65 2.56 18.80
N LYS A 120 -3.69 2.46 19.65
CA LYS A 120 -4.48 3.62 20.08
C LYS A 120 -3.64 4.64 20.84
N ARG A 121 -2.73 4.20 21.72
CA ARG A 121 -1.78 5.08 22.44
C ARG A 121 -0.91 5.85 21.45
N ARG A 122 -0.30 5.14 20.49
CA ARG A 122 0.52 5.77 19.44
C ARG A 122 -0.28 6.84 18.69
N VAL A 123 -1.47 6.49 18.23
CA VAL A 123 -2.37 7.40 17.50
C VAL A 123 -2.65 8.67 18.29
N LEU A 124 -3.07 8.57 19.55
CA LEU A 124 -3.39 9.73 20.37
C LEU A 124 -2.16 10.61 20.64
N LYS A 125 -0.99 10.00 20.90
CA LYS A 125 0.27 10.70 21.08
C LYS A 125 0.65 11.52 19.85
N PHE A 126 0.55 10.95 18.65
CA PHE A 126 0.91 11.64 17.43
C PHE A 126 -0.19 12.57 16.92
N ALA A 127 -1.47 12.30 17.18
CA ALA A 127 -2.54 13.26 16.97
C ALA A 127 -2.28 14.55 17.75
N ALA A 128 -1.92 14.45 19.04
CA ALA A 128 -1.52 15.60 19.85
C ALA A 128 -0.34 16.38 19.22
N ARG A 129 0.71 15.67 18.79
CA ARG A 129 1.88 16.29 18.16
C ARG A 129 1.53 16.98 16.83
N GLN A 130 0.74 16.34 16.00
CA GLN A 130 0.33 16.87 14.70
C GLN A 130 -0.62 18.07 14.86
N THR A 131 -1.49 18.07 15.88
CA THR A 131 -2.31 19.22 16.26
C THR A 131 -1.44 20.42 16.63
N GLU A 132 -0.43 20.25 17.50
CA GLU A 132 0.50 21.34 17.85
C GLU A 132 1.23 21.91 16.63
N GLN A 133 1.73 21.02 15.77
CA GLN A 133 2.42 21.42 14.54
C GLN A 133 1.47 22.17 13.58
N SER A 134 0.19 21.79 13.54
CA SER A 134 -0.83 22.44 12.70
C SER A 134 -1.24 23.80 13.26
N GLN A 135 -1.41 23.91 14.57
CA GLN A 135 -1.65 25.19 15.26
C GLN A 135 -0.46 26.14 15.07
N ARG A 136 0.78 25.64 15.16
CA ARG A 136 1.99 26.43 14.92
C ARG A 136 2.10 26.92 13.48
N LEU A 137 1.57 26.18 12.50
CA LEU A 137 1.44 26.61 11.10
C LEU A 137 0.38 27.70 10.92
N GLY A 138 -0.48 27.94 11.93
CA GLY A 138 -1.61 28.85 11.85
C GLY A 138 -2.85 28.24 11.20
N TYR A 139 -2.92 26.91 11.04
CA TYR A 139 -4.04 26.24 10.40
C TYR A 139 -5.30 26.29 11.29
N TRP A 140 -6.39 26.87 10.77
CA TRP A 140 -7.63 27.04 11.54
C TRP A 140 -8.56 25.84 11.39
N MET A 141 -8.70 25.08 12.47
CA MET A 141 -9.66 23.98 12.63
C MET A 141 -10.21 23.97 14.05
N GLU A 142 -11.27 23.20 14.27
CA GLU A 142 -11.69 22.76 15.60
C GLU A 142 -10.70 21.70 16.09
N TRP A 143 -9.73 22.15 16.89
CA TRP A 143 -8.67 21.30 17.42
C TRP A 143 -9.06 20.74 18.80
N ASP A 144 -8.72 19.47 19.02
CA ASP A 144 -8.64 18.88 20.36
C ASP A 144 -7.46 19.49 21.14
N GLU A 145 -7.52 19.46 22.47
CA GLU A 145 -6.44 19.91 23.33
C GLU A 145 -5.29 18.87 23.36
N PRO A 146 -4.06 19.20 22.89
CA PRO A 146 -2.96 18.25 22.85
C PRO A 146 -2.61 17.62 24.20
N ALA A 147 -2.76 18.36 25.30
CA ALA A 147 -2.52 17.81 26.65
C ALA A 147 -3.54 16.71 27.01
N GLU A 148 -4.83 16.91 26.69
CA GLU A 148 -5.89 15.94 26.95
C GLU A 148 -5.74 14.69 26.09
N LEU A 149 -5.33 14.83 24.82
CA LEU A 149 -5.02 13.67 23.95
C LEU A 149 -3.85 12.84 24.51
N ARG A 150 -2.80 13.47 25.04
CA ARG A 150 -1.68 12.74 25.66
C ARG A 150 -2.08 12.05 26.97
N LYS A 151 -2.90 12.71 27.77
CA LYS A 151 -3.46 12.13 29.00
C LYS A 151 -4.32 10.90 28.68
N LEU A 152 -5.20 11.01 27.68
CA LEU A 152 -5.97 9.88 27.19
C LEU A 152 -5.06 8.77 26.65
N SER A 153 -4.01 9.13 25.89
CA SER A 153 -3.00 8.19 25.43
C SER A 153 -2.31 7.44 26.58
N ALA A 154 -2.03 8.06 27.71
CA ALA A 154 -1.41 7.36 28.84
C ALA A 154 -2.39 6.38 29.51
N ALA A 155 -3.68 6.72 29.50
CA ALA A 155 -4.71 5.96 30.19
C ALA A 155 -5.30 4.80 29.37
N VAL A 156 -5.23 4.83 28.03
CA VAL A 156 -5.76 3.74 27.17
C VAL A 156 -5.27 2.37 27.64
N GLY A 157 -6.20 1.42 27.80
CA GLY A 157 -5.94 0.08 28.35
C GLY A 157 -6.17 -0.04 29.86
N SER A 158 -6.41 1.06 30.57
CA SER A 158 -6.90 1.06 31.94
C SER A 158 -8.43 0.86 31.98
N SER A 159 -8.91 0.30 33.09
CA SER A 159 -10.33 0.24 33.45
C SER A 159 -10.75 1.36 34.41
N GLU A 160 -9.82 2.22 34.82
CA GLU A 160 -10.09 3.35 35.72
C GLU A 160 -10.67 4.53 34.94
N GLU A 161 -11.63 5.22 35.56
CA GLU A 161 -12.16 6.47 35.01
C GLU A 161 -11.11 7.58 35.05
N ILE A 162 -11.07 8.37 33.99
CA ILE A 162 -10.29 9.61 33.94
C ILE A 162 -11.24 10.78 33.70
N GLU A 163 -10.90 11.94 34.26
CA GLU A 163 -11.48 13.19 33.77
C GLU A 163 -10.92 13.47 32.37
N TYR A 164 -11.69 14.06 31.48
CA TYR A 164 -11.25 14.48 30.15
C TYR A 164 -12.01 15.74 29.75
N THR A 165 -11.31 16.71 29.15
CA THR A 165 -11.97 17.92 28.61
C THR A 165 -12.04 17.82 27.10
N ASN A 166 -13.24 17.82 26.53
CA ASN A 166 -13.42 17.73 25.08
C ASN A 166 -13.09 19.05 24.37
N ALA A 167 -13.10 19.05 23.03
CA ALA A 167 -12.74 20.22 22.22
C ALA A 167 -13.71 21.41 22.38
N ARG A 168 -14.89 21.21 22.98
CA ARG A 168 -15.83 22.28 23.35
C ARG A 168 -15.65 22.80 24.78
N GLY A 169 -14.73 22.22 25.54
CA GLY A 169 -14.46 22.63 26.92
C GLY A 169 -15.32 21.94 27.97
N GLU A 170 -16.12 20.94 27.58
CA GLU A 170 -16.93 20.18 28.54
C GLU A 170 -16.07 19.12 29.22
N LYS A 171 -16.19 19.05 30.55
CA LYS A 171 -15.51 18.03 31.36
C LYS A 171 -16.38 16.79 31.46
N VAL A 172 -15.81 15.66 31.11
CA VAL A 172 -16.42 14.34 31.25
C VAL A 172 -15.56 13.47 32.15
N LYS A 173 -16.17 12.52 32.84
CA LYS A 173 -15.47 11.50 33.61
C LYS A 173 -15.96 10.14 33.13
N ASP A 174 -15.07 9.35 32.55
CA ASP A 174 -15.41 8.08 31.93
C ASP A 174 -14.14 7.22 31.79
N VAL A 175 -14.31 5.95 31.45
CA VAL A 175 -13.18 5.07 31.16
C VAL A 175 -12.56 5.41 29.79
N PRO A 176 -11.23 5.28 29.60
CA PRO A 176 -10.53 5.73 28.39
C PRO A 176 -11.12 5.23 27.08
N HIS A 177 -11.60 3.98 27.03
CA HIS A 177 -12.16 3.44 25.78
C HIS A 177 -13.51 4.08 25.39
N GLN A 178 -14.31 4.52 26.36
CA GLN A 178 -15.56 5.25 26.11
C GLN A 178 -15.30 6.68 25.66
N ILE A 179 -14.22 7.29 26.17
CA ILE A 179 -13.76 8.61 25.71
C ILE A 179 -13.29 8.51 24.25
N VAL A 180 -12.43 7.53 23.93
CA VAL A 180 -11.97 7.28 22.54
C VAL A 180 -13.15 7.05 21.58
N ALA A 181 -14.18 6.33 22.03
CA ALA A 181 -15.37 6.05 21.24
C ALA A 181 -16.13 7.32 20.80
N LYS A 182 -16.06 8.40 21.60
CA LYS A 182 -16.79 9.66 21.38
C LYS A 182 -15.97 10.75 20.69
N LEU A 183 -14.66 10.53 20.47
CA LEU A 183 -13.79 11.53 19.85
C LEU A 183 -14.27 11.94 18.45
N GLY A 184 -14.36 13.25 18.23
CA GLY A 184 -14.72 13.84 16.94
C GLY A 184 -16.20 13.80 16.58
N ASN A 185 -17.05 13.32 17.49
CA ASN A 185 -18.49 13.31 17.26
C ASN A 185 -19.06 14.74 17.22
N PRO A 186 -20.26 14.94 16.64
CA PRO A 186 -20.88 16.26 16.56
C PRO A 186 -21.11 16.95 17.91
N ASP A 187 -21.15 16.21 19.02
CA ASP A 187 -21.41 16.76 20.36
C ASP A 187 -20.13 17.29 21.01
N TRP A 188 -19.00 16.60 20.86
CA TRP A 188 -17.72 16.95 21.46
C TRP A 188 -16.87 17.84 20.56
N GLY A 189 -17.13 17.84 19.25
CA GLY A 189 -16.34 18.55 18.26
C GLY A 189 -14.92 18.02 18.15
N GLY A 190 -13.99 18.87 17.72
CA GLY A 190 -12.59 18.49 17.54
C GLY A 190 -12.36 17.71 16.24
N SER A 191 -11.19 17.10 16.13
CA SER A 191 -10.84 16.29 14.96
C SER A 191 -11.68 15.01 14.93
N TYR A 192 -12.06 14.52 13.75
CA TYR A 192 -12.60 13.18 13.64
C TYR A 192 -11.49 12.13 13.70
N PHE A 193 -11.77 11.00 14.33
CA PHE A 193 -10.84 9.88 14.45
C PHE A 193 -11.49 8.63 13.85
N THR A 194 -10.80 7.97 12.92
CA THR A 194 -11.35 6.78 12.23
C THR A 194 -11.60 5.60 13.17
N PHE A 195 -10.95 5.55 14.34
CA PHE A 195 -11.18 4.51 15.34
C PHE A 195 -12.37 4.77 16.28
N SER A 196 -13.11 5.88 16.12
CA SER A 196 -14.23 6.23 17.00
C SER A 196 -15.46 5.39 16.63
N THR A 197 -16.41 5.27 17.56
CA THR A 197 -17.58 4.41 17.35
C THR A 197 -18.44 4.92 16.19
N GLU A 198 -18.72 6.22 16.15
CA GLU A 198 -19.52 6.82 15.07
C GLU A 198 -18.89 6.61 13.69
N ASN A 199 -17.55 6.72 13.58
CA ASN A 199 -16.85 6.49 12.32
C ASN A 199 -16.95 5.02 11.89
N ASN A 200 -16.71 4.08 12.82
CA ASN A 200 -16.85 2.65 12.56
C ASN A 200 -18.28 2.26 12.17
N GLU A 201 -19.30 2.77 12.86
CA GLU A 201 -20.72 2.52 12.54
C GLU A 201 -21.11 3.07 11.16
N THR A 202 -20.56 4.24 10.79
CA THR A 202 -20.75 4.82 9.46
C THR A 202 -20.14 3.92 8.37
N ILE A 203 -18.92 3.42 8.60
CA ILE A 203 -18.25 2.46 7.70
C ILE A 203 -19.08 1.17 7.59
N TRP A 204 -19.53 0.60 8.71
CA TRP A 204 -20.35 -0.62 8.72
C TRP A 204 -21.67 -0.42 7.97
N THR A 205 -22.32 0.73 8.14
CA THR A 205 -23.53 1.09 7.40
C THR A 205 -23.27 1.15 5.89
N PHE A 206 -22.14 1.72 5.47
CA PHE A 206 -21.73 1.75 4.07
C PHE A 206 -21.47 0.34 3.52
N LEU A 207 -20.70 -0.49 4.24
CA LEU A 207 -20.43 -1.87 3.85
C LEU A 207 -21.71 -2.69 3.75
N LYS A 208 -22.66 -2.54 4.68
CA LYS A 208 -23.96 -3.18 4.63
C LYS A 208 -24.75 -2.79 3.37
N LYS A 209 -24.77 -1.51 3.00
CA LYS A 209 -25.40 -1.05 1.76
C LYS A 209 -24.74 -1.66 0.52
N CYS A 210 -23.41 -1.76 0.50
CA CYS A 210 -22.67 -2.40 -0.60
C CYS A 210 -22.96 -3.90 -0.69
N PHE A 211 -23.03 -4.57 0.46
CA PHE A 211 -23.41 -5.98 0.55
C PHE A 211 -24.82 -6.23 0.02
N ASP A 212 -25.80 -5.43 0.46
CA ASP A 212 -27.20 -5.52 0.01
C ASP A 212 -27.35 -5.30 -1.50
N ARG A 213 -26.46 -4.47 -2.07
CA ARG A 213 -26.37 -4.21 -3.52
C ARG A 213 -25.53 -5.25 -4.28
N LYS A 214 -25.14 -6.35 -3.64
CA LYS A 214 -24.28 -7.41 -4.21
C LYS A 214 -22.94 -6.89 -4.76
N LYS A 215 -22.38 -5.84 -4.13
CA LYS A 215 -21.07 -5.27 -4.46
C LYS A 215 -19.93 -5.84 -3.62
N ILE A 216 -20.24 -6.60 -2.57
CA ILE A 216 -19.28 -7.31 -1.73
C ILE A 216 -19.51 -8.81 -1.92
N TYR A 217 -18.44 -9.54 -2.23
CA TYR A 217 -18.46 -11.01 -2.34
C TYR A 217 -17.15 -11.58 -1.78
N ARG A 218 -17.18 -12.87 -1.46
CA ARG A 218 -15.99 -13.64 -1.11
C ARG A 218 -15.58 -14.49 -2.31
N GLY A 219 -14.31 -14.44 -2.68
CA GLY A 219 -13.76 -15.22 -3.78
C GLY A 219 -12.31 -15.62 -3.50
N HIS A 220 -11.74 -16.39 -4.41
CA HIS A 220 -10.32 -16.69 -4.44
C HIS A 220 -9.72 -16.06 -5.70
N ASP A 221 -8.60 -15.38 -5.55
CA ASP A 221 -7.91 -14.71 -6.65
C ASP A 221 -6.41 -14.65 -6.35
N VAL A 222 -5.60 -14.46 -7.40
CA VAL A 222 -4.16 -14.23 -7.28
C VAL A 222 -3.93 -12.78 -6.87
N MET A 223 -3.67 -12.59 -5.59
CA MET A 223 -3.47 -11.26 -5.02
C MET A 223 -1.99 -11.03 -4.66
N PRO A 224 -1.49 -9.80 -4.86
CA PRO A 224 -0.20 -9.39 -4.31
C PRO A 224 -0.16 -9.59 -2.81
N TRP A 225 0.88 -10.25 -2.31
CA TRP A 225 0.96 -10.72 -0.94
C TRP A 225 2.28 -10.34 -0.27
N SER A 226 2.21 -9.84 0.96
CA SER A 226 3.40 -9.59 1.78
C SER A 226 3.64 -10.75 2.73
N GLY A 227 4.75 -11.48 2.49
CA GLY A 227 5.17 -12.56 3.38
C GLY A 227 5.48 -12.10 4.82
N ARG A 228 5.84 -10.82 5.00
CA ARG A 228 6.11 -10.24 6.33
C ARG A 228 4.82 -9.93 7.10
N SER A 229 3.89 -9.21 6.47
CA SER A 229 2.62 -8.82 7.12
C SER A 229 1.59 -9.96 7.14
N GLY A 230 1.77 -10.96 6.26
CA GLY A 230 0.80 -12.03 6.04
C GLY A 230 -0.58 -11.51 5.66
N SER A 231 -0.61 -10.52 4.76
CA SER A 231 -1.83 -9.93 4.21
C SER A 231 -1.66 -9.65 2.71
N ALA A 232 -2.80 -9.63 2.01
CA ALA A 232 -2.88 -9.15 0.65
C ALA A 232 -2.85 -7.62 0.60
N TYR A 233 -2.35 -7.07 -0.50
CA TYR A 233 -2.39 -5.64 -0.81
C TYR A 233 -3.34 -5.36 -1.98
N SER A 234 -3.91 -4.16 -1.97
CA SER A 234 -4.57 -3.58 -3.13
C SER A 234 -3.57 -3.17 -4.22
N GLN A 235 -4.03 -3.03 -5.46
CA GLN A 235 -3.17 -2.60 -6.57
C GLN A 235 -2.53 -1.23 -6.35
N MET A 236 -3.24 -0.30 -5.71
CA MET A 236 -2.76 1.05 -5.43
C MET A 236 -1.57 1.05 -4.46
N GLU A 237 -1.57 0.16 -3.46
CA GLU A 237 -0.46 0.06 -2.49
C GLU A 237 0.86 -0.45 -3.12
N ILE A 238 0.79 -1.20 -4.22
CA ILE A 238 1.98 -1.75 -4.90
C ILE A 238 2.63 -0.73 -5.82
N ALA A 239 1.81 0.13 -6.44
CA ALA A 239 2.30 1.12 -7.39
C ALA A 239 3.34 2.05 -6.73
N ASP A 240 3.10 2.43 -5.47
CA ASP A 240 3.96 3.32 -4.70
C ASP A 240 5.25 2.65 -4.18
N GLY A 241 5.32 1.31 -4.17
CA GLY A 241 6.39 0.54 -3.53
C GLY A 241 7.46 -0.03 -4.46
N ARG A 242 7.41 0.25 -5.77
CA ARG A 242 8.29 -0.40 -6.76
C ARG A 242 9.75 -0.02 -6.58
N LYS A 243 10.63 -1.03 -6.65
CA LYS A 243 12.08 -0.87 -6.57
C LYS A 243 12.76 -1.76 -7.61
N LEU A 244 13.91 -1.31 -8.10
CA LEU A 244 14.79 -2.15 -8.91
C LEU A 244 15.40 -3.24 -8.01
N ALA A 245 15.34 -4.48 -8.48
CA ALA A 245 15.87 -5.65 -7.77
C ALA A 245 16.53 -6.62 -8.76
N VAL A 246 17.54 -7.35 -8.28
CA VAL A 246 18.20 -8.40 -9.05
C VAL A 246 17.54 -9.73 -8.73
N HIS A 247 17.16 -10.47 -9.76
CA HIS A 247 16.56 -11.80 -9.63
C HIS A 247 17.39 -12.85 -10.35
N ARG A 248 17.36 -14.08 -9.83
CA ARG A 248 17.94 -15.24 -10.52
C ARG A 248 17.10 -15.56 -11.75
N SER A 249 17.71 -15.44 -12.92
CA SER A 249 17.10 -15.83 -14.20
C SER A 249 17.55 -17.24 -14.59
N LEU A 250 16.60 -18.13 -14.89
CA LEU A 250 16.85 -19.51 -15.31
C LEU A 250 16.22 -19.81 -16.66
N PHE A 251 16.91 -20.66 -17.43
CA PHE A 251 16.34 -21.37 -18.56
C PHE A 251 16.27 -22.86 -18.21
N VAL A 252 15.09 -23.46 -18.32
CA VAL A 252 14.79 -24.82 -17.87
C VAL A 252 14.25 -25.64 -19.03
N ARG A 253 14.72 -26.87 -19.16
CA ARG A 253 14.24 -27.83 -20.17
C ARG A 253 13.03 -28.58 -19.65
N PHE A 254 11.98 -28.65 -20.46
CA PHE A 254 10.76 -29.43 -20.21
C PHE A 254 10.69 -30.49 -21.33
N PRO A 255 11.10 -31.74 -21.07
CA PRO A 255 11.11 -32.80 -22.07
C PRO A 255 9.71 -33.09 -22.60
N LEU A 256 9.55 -33.28 -23.91
CA LEU A 256 8.29 -33.70 -24.50
C LEU A 256 8.10 -35.22 -24.31
N LEU A 257 6.89 -35.64 -23.94
CA LEU A 257 6.62 -37.07 -23.66
C LEU A 257 6.56 -37.91 -24.94
N ASP A 258 5.98 -37.36 -26.00
CA ASP A 258 5.75 -38.08 -27.26
C ASP A 258 6.89 -37.89 -28.28
N ARG A 259 7.98 -37.21 -27.89
CA ARG A 259 9.10 -36.88 -28.79
C ARG A 259 10.44 -36.96 -28.07
N GLU A 260 11.21 -37.99 -28.39
CA GLU A 260 12.53 -38.17 -27.81
C GLU A 260 13.49 -37.04 -28.18
N ASN A 261 14.33 -36.64 -27.23
CA ASN A 261 15.33 -35.58 -27.36
C ASN A 261 14.79 -34.19 -27.70
N GLU A 262 13.47 -34.00 -27.64
CA GLU A 262 12.81 -32.73 -27.90
C GLU A 262 12.30 -32.08 -26.61
N ASN A 263 12.56 -30.78 -26.44
CA ASN A 263 12.30 -30.08 -25.18
C ASN A 263 11.67 -28.70 -25.44
N LEU A 264 10.72 -28.29 -24.60
CA LEU A 264 10.37 -26.88 -24.46
C LEU A 264 11.46 -26.18 -23.64
N LEU A 265 11.92 -25.02 -24.08
CA LEU A 265 12.87 -24.19 -23.35
C LEU A 265 12.12 -23.06 -22.64
N ILE A 266 11.93 -23.22 -21.33
CA ILE A 266 11.17 -22.28 -20.49
C ILE A 266 12.12 -21.28 -19.82
N TRP A 267 11.70 -20.02 -19.70
CA TRP A 267 12.41 -18.97 -18.99
C TRP A 267 11.63 -18.52 -17.75
N THR A 268 12.29 -18.33 -16.62
CA THR A 268 11.68 -17.78 -15.40
C THR A 268 12.67 -16.97 -14.57
N THR A 269 12.17 -15.92 -13.90
CA THR A 269 12.88 -15.16 -12.86
C THR A 269 12.47 -15.55 -11.44
N THR A 270 11.51 -16.46 -11.30
CA THR A 270 10.95 -16.93 -10.03
C THR A 270 11.05 -18.46 -9.92
N PRO A 271 12.25 -19.02 -9.70
CA PRO A 271 12.47 -20.47 -9.70
C PRO A 271 11.59 -21.24 -8.71
N TRP A 272 11.22 -20.60 -7.60
CA TRP A 272 10.35 -21.15 -6.57
C TRP A 272 8.92 -21.45 -7.07
N THR A 273 8.51 -20.93 -8.23
CA THR A 273 7.21 -21.23 -8.85
C THR A 273 7.21 -22.51 -9.68
N LEU A 274 8.40 -23.09 -9.97
CA LEU A 274 8.50 -24.32 -10.76
C LEU A 274 7.85 -25.51 -10.05
N THR A 275 7.83 -25.51 -8.72
CA THR A 275 7.13 -26.52 -7.89
C THR A 275 5.61 -26.38 -7.94
N SER A 276 5.07 -25.47 -8.75
CA SER A 276 3.63 -25.25 -8.95
C SER A 276 3.28 -25.17 -10.44
N ASN A 277 4.14 -25.72 -11.32
CA ASN A 277 3.89 -25.80 -12.75
C ASN A 277 2.67 -26.70 -13.04
N VAL A 278 1.66 -26.19 -13.73
CA VAL A 278 0.50 -26.98 -14.17
C VAL A 278 0.33 -27.03 -15.69
N ALA A 279 0.93 -26.08 -16.41
CA ALA A 279 0.87 -25.98 -17.87
C ALA A 279 1.99 -25.08 -18.40
N ALA A 280 2.36 -25.28 -19.67
CA ALA A 280 3.21 -24.38 -20.44
C ALA A 280 2.35 -23.64 -21.47
N ALA A 281 2.44 -22.32 -21.50
CA ALA A 281 1.68 -21.49 -22.42
C ALA A 281 2.48 -21.20 -23.71
N VAL A 282 1.81 -21.33 -24.84
CA VAL A 282 2.31 -20.93 -26.17
C VAL A 282 1.34 -19.95 -26.79
N ASN A 283 1.84 -18.98 -27.57
CA ASN A 283 1.01 -18.08 -28.35
C ASN A 283 0.75 -18.72 -29.73
N PRO A 284 -0.51 -19.02 -30.10
CA PRO A 284 -0.82 -19.70 -31.36
C PRO A 284 -0.36 -18.96 -32.63
N GLU A 285 -0.24 -17.63 -32.56
CA GLU A 285 0.09 -16.77 -33.69
C GLU A 285 1.60 -16.57 -33.87
N LEU A 286 2.41 -16.90 -32.86
CA LEU A 286 3.86 -16.73 -32.94
C LEU A 286 4.54 -17.92 -33.61
N ASP A 287 5.66 -17.64 -34.24
CA ASP A 287 6.56 -18.63 -34.80
C ASP A 287 7.59 -19.07 -33.74
N TYR A 288 7.79 -20.36 -33.60
CA TYR A 288 8.71 -20.97 -32.64
C TYR A 288 9.89 -21.58 -33.37
N ALA A 289 11.11 -21.26 -32.94
CA ALA A 289 12.32 -21.85 -33.49
C ALA A 289 12.47 -23.29 -33.00
N LYS A 290 12.85 -24.19 -33.91
CA LYS A 290 13.32 -25.54 -33.61
C LYS A 290 14.83 -25.55 -33.79
N ILE A 291 15.58 -25.62 -32.70
CA ILE A 291 17.05 -25.62 -32.76
C ILE A 291 17.62 -26.89 -32.14
N GLN A 292 18.71 -27.40 -32.69
CA GLN A 292 19.48 -28.48 -32.09
C GLN A 292 20.74 -27.92 -31.44
N SER A 293 20.98 -28.24 -30.17
CA SER A 293 22.24 -27.88 -29.53
C SER A 293 23.35 -28.84 -29.94
N LYS A 294 24.51 -28.30 -30.34
CA LYS A 294 25.69 -29.10 -30.66
C LYS A 294 26.36 -29.72 -29.43
N ARG A 295 25.96 -29.30 -28.23
CA ARG A 295 26.52 -29.77 -26.97
C ARG A 295 26.05 -31.17 -26.61
N ASP A 296 24.75 -31.40 -26.72
CA ASP A 296 24.05 -32.57 -26.20
C ASP A 296 23.12 -33.23 -27.25
N GLY A 297 23.07 -32.68 -28.47
CA GLY A 297 22.22 -33.17 -29.56
C GLY A 297 20.73 -32.93 -29.33
N GLN A 298 20.34 -32.29 -28.23
CA GLN A 298 18.95 -32.07 -27.85
C GLN A 298 18.34 -30.96 -28.70
N ILE A 299 17.05 -31.10 -28.97
CA ILE A 299 16.24 -30.14 -29.71
C ILE A 299 15.45 -29.28 -28.72
N TYR A 300 15.44 -27.98 -28.95
CA TYR A 300 14.78 -26.99 -28.12
C TYR A 300 13.78 -26.17 -28.93
N TYR A 301 12.61 -25.93 -28.32
CA TYR A 301 11.56 -25.06 -28.84
C TYR A 301 11.36 -23.82 -27.96
N PHE A 302 11.32 -22.65 -28.58
CA PHE A 302 10.97 -21.36 -27.96
C PHE A 302 10.59 -20.34 -29.04
N ALA A 303 9.91 -19.25 -28.66
CA ALA A 303 9.49 -18.22 -29.61
C ALA A 303 10.71 -17.68 -30.40
N LYS A 304 10.62 -17.65 -31.73
CA LYS A 304 11.77 -17.43 -32.63
C LYS A 304 12.52 -16.13 -32.33
N GLU A 305 11.78 -15.05 -32.08
CA GLU A 305 12.37 -13.73 -31.79
C GLU A 305 13.23 -13.72 -30.51
N ASN A 306 12.97 -14.63 -29.56
CA ASN A 306 13.73 -14.72 -28.32
C ASN A 306 15.18 -15.18 -28.49
N LEU A 307 15.55 -15.74 -29.65
CA LEU A 307 16.91 -16.22 -29.94
C LEU A 307 17.95 -15.10 -29.78
N ASN A 308 17.64 -13.93 -30.35
CA ASN A 308 18.52 -12.77 -30.38
C ASN A 308 18.02 -11.59 -29.53
N TYR A 309 16.88 -11.75 -28.84
CA TYR A 309 16.27 -10.69 -28.05
C TYR A 309 17.16 -10.24 -26.88
N LYS A 310 17.47 -8.93 -26.85
CA LYS A 310 18.30 -8.28 -25.84
C LYS A 310 17.47 -7.82 -24.64
N ARG A 311 17.19 -8.78 -23.75
CA ARG A 311 16.28 -8.61 -22.59
C ARG A 311 16.63 -7.48 -21.62
N LEU A 312 17.89 -7.06 -21.55
CA LEU A 312 18.37 -6.05 -20.61
C LEU A 312 18.60 -4.67 -21.24
N GLU A 313 18.23 -4.48 -22.51
CA GLU A 313 18.53 -3.22 -23.21
C GLU A 313 17.83 -2.02 -22.57
N LYS A 314 16.58 -2.19 -22.15
CA LYS A 314 15.81 -1.12 -21.51
C LYS A 314 16.36 -0.80 -20.11
N GLU A 315 16.58 -1.81 -19.27
CA GLU A 315 17.11 -1.65 -17.91
C GLU A 315 18.52 -1.06 -17.92
N SER A 316 19.32 -1.38 -18.94
CA SER A 316 20.64 -0.78 -19.13
C SER A 316 20.58 0.68 -19.55
N LYS A 317 19.52 1.15 -20.23
CA LYS A 317 19.36 2.56 -20.64
C LYS A 317 18.65 3.40 -19.59
N GLU A 318 17.57 2.88 -19.03
CA GLU A 318 16.63 3.62 -18.19
C GLU A 318 16.82 3.37 -16.69
N GLY A 319 17.39 2.22 -16.31
CA GLY A 319 17.66 1.84 -14.92
C GLY A 319 19.11 2.04 -14.54
N PHE A 320 19.87 0.93 -14.51
CA PHE A 320 21.28 0.86 -14.09
C PHE A 320 22.29 1.55 -15.02
N GLY A 321 21.81 2.27 -16.05
CA GLY A 321 22.64 3.14 -16.89
C GLY A 321 22.58 4.61 -16.51
N ARG A 322 21.72 4.99 -15.55
CA ARG A 322 21.67 6.37 -15.04
C ARG A 322 22.79 6.60 -14.01
N PRO A 323 23.33 7.82 -13.87
CA PRO A 323 24.39 8.12 -12.90
C PRO A 323 24.02 7.78 -11.45
N GLU A 324 22.73 7.81 -11.14
CA GLU A 324 22.17 7.52 -9.82
C GLU A 324 22.15 6.02 -9.46
N TRP A 325 22.32 5.13 -10.47
CA TRP A 325 22.20 3.69 -10.30
C TRP A 325 23.31 2.97 -11.07
N SER A 326 24.28 2.41 -10.36
CA SER A 326 25.30 1.55 -10.98
C SER A 326 24.80 0.13 -11.17
N TRP A 327 25.31 -0.54 -12.19
CA TRP A 327 25.11 -1.98 -12.34
C TRP A 327 25.60 -2.70 -11.08
N PRO A 328 24.80 -3.59 -10.46
CA PRO A 328 25.20 -4.23 -9.21
C PRO A 328 26.47 -5.06 -9.35
N ASP A 329 27.39 -4.91 -8.38
CA ASP A 329 28.68 -5.60 -8.38
C ASP A 329 28.51 -7.12 -8.40
N GLY A 330 29.28 -7.79 -9.25
CA GLY A 330 29.26 -9.25 -9.38
C GLY A 330 28.04 -9.83 -10.08
N VAL A 331 27.06 -9.01 -10.51
CA VAL A 331 25.87 -9.50 -11.22
C VAL A 331 26.16 -9.59 -12.72
N PRO A 332 26.14 -10.78 -13.35
CA PRO A 332 26.37 -10.89 -14.78
C PRO A 332 25.19 -10.35 -15.58
N LYS A 333 25.46 -9.80 -16.76
CA LYS A 333 24.42 -9.43 -17.73
C LYS A 333 23.84 -10.70 -18.37
N LEU A 334 22.51 -10.80 -18.37
CA LEU A 334 21.79 -11.85 -19.06
C LEU A 334 22.04 -11.75 -20.57
N LYS A 335 22.70 -12.78 -21.11
CA LYS A 335 23.04 -12.90 -22.53
C LYS A 335 21.83 -13.34 -23.36
N THR A 336 21.90 -13.16 -24.67
CA THR A 336 20.89 -13.71 -25.59
C THR A 336 20.98 -15.23 -25.64
N LEU A 337 19.90 -15.91 -26.04
CA LEU A 337 19.92 -17.38 -26.21
C LEU A 337 20.99 -17.80 -27.23
N ALA A 338 21.14 -17.07 -28.33
CA ALA A 338 22.18 -17.34 -29.32
C ALA A 338 23.59 -17.29 -28.73
N GLN A 339 23.88 -16.31 -27.86
CA GLN A 339 25.16 -16.23 -27.15
C GLN A 339 25.34 -17.42 -26.18
N ILE A 340 24.30 -17.74 -25.42
CA ILE A 340 24.30 -18.87 -24.46
C ILE A 340 24.57 -20.20 -25.19
N PHE A 341 23.93 -20.45 -26.34
CA PHE A 341 24.17 -21.66 -27.11
C PHE A 341 25.55 -21.66 -27.77
N LYS A 342 26.01 -20.54 -28.33
CA LYS A 342 27.37 -20.41 -28.91
C LYS A 342 28.46 -20.74 -27.89
N GLU A 343 28.36 -20.21 -26.67
CA GLU A 343 29.30 -20.49 -25.58
C GLU A 343 29.28 -21.95 -25.12
N LYS A 344 28.17 -22.66 -25.38
CA LYS A 344 28.00 -24.08 -25.04
C LYS A 344 28.35 -25.03 -26.18
N GLY A 345 28.98 -24.57 -27.27
CA GLY A 345 29.36 -25.40 -28.41
C GLY A 345 28.58 -25.14 -29.70
N GLY A 346 27.63 -24.21 -29.67
CA GLY A 346 26.82 -23.80 -30.83
C GLY A 346 25.49 -24.54 -30.94
N PHE A 347 24.76 -24.20 -32.00
CA PHE A 347 23.47 -24.77 -32.34
C PHE A 347 23.28 -24.80 -33.86
N GLU A 348 22.31 -25.59 -34.31
CA GLU A 348 21.82 -25.64 -35.68
C GLU A 348 20.32 -25.32 -35.69
N GLU A 349 19.86 -24.47 -36.60
CA GLU A 349 18.44 -24.18 -36.76
C GLU A 349 17.82 -25.22 -37.69
N LEU A 350 16.98 -26.09 -37.13
CA LEU A 350 16.31 -27.16 -37.88
C LEU A 350 15.04 -26.67 -38.59
N GLY A 351 14.46 -25.57 -38.13
CA GLY A 351 13.27 -24.99 -38.73
C GLY A 351 12.47 -24.09 -37.80
N THR A 352 11.24 -23.83 -38.21
CA THR A 352 10.27 -23.03 -37.45
C THR A 352 8.93 -23.77 -37.46
N ILE A 353 8.18 -23.68 -36.37
CA ILE A 353 6.84 -24.26 -36.23
C ILE A 353 5.87 -23.20 -35.72
N LYS A 354 4.60 -23.26 -36.13
CA LYS A 354 3.59 -22.34 -35.61
C LYS A 354 3.20 -22.70 -34.19
N GLY A 355 3.00 -21.71 -33.32
CA GLY A 355 2.55 -21.96 -31.94
C GLY A 355 1.23 -22.73 -31.87
N ALA A 356 0.34 -22.55 -32.85
CA ALA A 356 -0.91 -23.29 -32.96
C ALA A 356 -0.70 -24.82 -33.07
N GLU A 357 0.38 -25.24 -33.72
CA GLU A 357 0.75 -26.66 -33.86
C GLU A 357 1.36 -27.24 -32.58
N MET A 358 1.76 -26.38 -31.64
CA MET A 358 2.31 -26.76 -30.34
C MET A 358 1.24 -26.99 -29.27
N VAL A 359 0.02 -26.52 -29.52
CA VAL A 359 -1.10 -26.65 -28.57
C VAL A 359 -1.43 -28.13 -28.38
N GLY A 360 -1.54 -28.54 -27.12
CA GLY A 360 -1.85 -29.93 -26.74
C GLY A 360 -0.64 -30.85 -26.60
N TRP A 361 0.59 -30.37 -26.84
CA TRP A 361 1.79 -31.16 -26.58
C TRP A 361 1.90 -31.48 -25.10
N LYS A 362 2.27 -32.74 -24.80
CA LYS A 362 2.51 -33.21 -23.44
C LYS A 362 4.00 -33.15 -23.14
N TYR A 363 4.32 -32.75 -21.93
CA TYR A 363 5.69 -32.62 -21.45
C TYR A 363 5.81 -33.17 -20.04
N GLN A 364 7.04 -33.45 -19.62
CA GLN A 364 7.41 -33.70 -18.24
C GLN A 364 7.92 -32.40 -17.62
N GLY A 365 7.15 -31.85 -16.69
CA GLY A 365 7.51 -30.68 -15.90
C GLY A 365 8.43 -31.04 -14.72
N PRO A 366 9.09 -30.02 -14.15
CA PRO A 366 9.82 -30.18 -12.90
C PRO A 366 8.81 -30.38 -11.76
N PHE A 367 9.05 -31.37 -10.90
CA PHE A 367 8.23 -31.67 -9.73
C PHE A 367 6.81 -32.17 -10.05
N ASP A 368 6.60 -32.77 -11.23
CA ASP A 368 5.32 -33.39 -11.62
C ASP A 368 4.94 -34.57 -10.71
N GLU A 369 5.90 -35.14 -9.98
CA GLU A 369 5.66 -36.17 -8.97
C GLU A 369 4.90 -35.67 -7.73
N LEU A 370 4.79 -34.35 -7.54
CA LEU A 370 4.09 -33.76 -6.40
C LEU A 370 2.56 -33.83 -6.57
N PRO A 371 1.80 -34.13 -5.50
CA PRO A 371 0.34 -34.29 -5.59
C PRO A 371 -0.42 -33.07 -6.15
N ALA A 372 0.07 -31.85 -5.86
CA ALA A 372 -0.56 -30.61 -6.35
C ALA A 372 -0.54 -30.51 -7.88
N GLN A 373 0.46 -31.11 -8.53
CA GLN A 373 0.68 -31.02 -9.98
C GLN A 373 -0.20 -32.01 -10.74
N SER A 374 -0.63 -33.08 -10.06
CA SER A 374 -1.57 -34.05 -10.60
C SER A 374 -3.02 -33.53 -10.70
N GLN A 375 -3.32 -32.35 -10.14
CA GLN A 375 -4.66 -31.76 -10.17
C GLN A 375 -4.84 -30.82 -11.36
N LYS A 376 -5.76 -31.18 -12.27
CA LYS A 376 -6.15 -30.30 -13.39
C LYS A 376 -6.78 -29.01 -12.88
N GLY A 377 -6.33 -27.87 -13.43
CA GLY A 377 -6.85 -26.53 -13.09
C GLY A 377 -6.12 -25.82 -11.95
N GLY A 378 -5.22 -26.50 -11.24
CA GLY A 378 -4.50 -25.91 -10.10
C GLY A 378 -5.38 -25.69 -8.86
N TYR A 379 -4.84 -24.97 -7.88
CA TYR A 379 -5.51 -24.65 -6.62
C TYR A 379 -5.64 -23.11 -6.44
N PRO A 380 -6.75 -22.59 -5.87
CA PRO A 380 -7.90 -23.32 -5.34
C PRO A 380 -8.79 -23.91 -6.43
N PHE A 381 -9.39 -25.06 -6.11
CA PHE A 381 -10.25 -25.80 -7.02
C PHE A 381 -11.49 -24.96 -7.38
N ASP A 382 -11.71 -24.76 -8.67
CA ASP A 382 -12.88 -24.09 -9.21
C ASP A 382 -13.64 -25.05 -10.13
N GLU A 383 -14.80 -25.52 -9.67
CA GLU A 383 -15.65 -26.44 -10.43
C GLU A 383 -16.04 -25.89 -11.82
N ARG A 384 -16.05 -24.57 -11.99
CA ARG A 384 -16.42 -23.91 -13.25
C ARG A 384 -15.40 -24.11 -14.37
N VAL A 385 -14.16 -24.44 -14.02
CA VAL A 385 -13.06 -24.66 -14.98
C VAL A 385 -12.62 -26.12 -15.06
N ARG A 386 -13.21 -27.01 -14.26
CA ARG A 386 -12.81 -28.42 -14.16
C ARG A 386 -12.83 -29.16 -15.50
N GLU A 387 -13.89 -28.92 -16.28
CA GLU A 387 -14.10 -29.55 -17.59
C GLU A 387 -13.63 -28.67 -18.75
N LYS A 388 -13.02 -27.51 -18.46
CA LYS A 388 -12.55 -26.58 -19.48
C LYS A 388 -11.07 -26.81 -19.77
N THR A 389 -10.73 -26.85 -21.05
CA THR A 389 -9.37 -26.73 -21.55
C THR A 389 -8.85 -25.30 -21.34
N ALA A 390 -7.52 -25.13 -21.38
CA ALA A 390 -6.93 -23.80 -21.34
C ALA A 390 -7.45 -22.87 -22.46
N VAL A 391 -7.86 -23.44 -23.60
CA VAL A 391 -8.46 -22.71 -24.73
C VAL A 391 -9.89 -22.25 -24.40
N GLU A 392 -10.70 -23.06 -23.71
CA GLU A 392 -12.08 -22.71 -23.34
C GLU A 392 -12.18 -21.73 -22.15
N CYS A 393 -11.08 -21.55 -21.42
CA CYS A 393 -10.97 -20.58 -20.33
C CYS A 393 -10.58 -19.18 -20.80
N HIS A 394 -9.96 -19.07 -21.99
CA HIS A 394 -9.61 -17.81 -22.65
C HIS A 394 -10.73 -17.37 -23.60
#